data_AF-A0A173H044-F1
#
_entry.id   AF-A0A173H044-F1
#
_cell.length_a   1.000
_cell.length_b   1.000
_cell.length_c   1.000
_cell.angle_alpha   90.00
_cell.angle_beta   90.00
_cell.angle_gamma   90.00
#
_symmetry.space_group_name_H-M   'P 1'
#
loop_
_entity.id
_entity.type
_entity.pdbx_description
1 polymer ?
#
loop_
_entity_poly.entity_id
_entity_poly.type
_entity_poly.pdbx_seq_one_letter_code
_entity_poly.pdbx_strand_id
1 'polypeptide(L)'
;MSAQALSTKAAVNRVTLRELEAGTGNPRLSTLLAVCHALELDLTVLPQGLGAIVREDQNLRTGALKRLLATRAPPAENDEE
;
A
#
# COMPACT_ATOMS: atom_id res chain seq x y z
N MET A 1 -6.79 -17.14 -9.02
CA MET A 1 -6.14 -16.72 -10.29
C MET A 1 -4.73 -17.30 -10.33
N SER A 2 -4.27 -17.91 -11.42
CA SER A 2 -2.91 -18.48 -11.48
C SER A 2 -1.85 -17.39 -11.75
N ALA A 3 -0.59 -17.62 -11.38
CA ALA A 3 0.50 -16.67 -11.65
C ALA A 3 0.65 -16.33 -13.14
N GLN A 4 0.37 -17.29 -14.02
CA GLN A 4 0.36 -17.07 -15.47
C GLN A 4 -0.80 -16.16 -15.89
N ALA A 5 -2.00 -16.38 -15.34
CA ALA A 5 -3.15 -15.53 -15.61
C ALA A 5 -2.92 -14.10 -15.08
N LEU A 6 -2.25 -13.94 -13.94
CA LEU A 6 -1.90 -12.63 -13.38
C LEU A 6 -0.84 -11.89 -14.17
N SER A 7 0.25 -12.57 -14.56
CA SER A 7 1.26 -12.00 -15.46
C SER A 7 0.62 -11.47 -16.75
N THR A 8 -0.34 -12.23 -17.31
CA THR A 8 -1.04 -11.84 -18.54
C THR A 8 -2.00 -10.66 -18.29
N LYS A 9 -2.84 -10.72 -17.24
CA LYS A 9 -3.82 -9.67 -16.93
C LYS A 9 -3.17 -8.34 -16.54
N ALA A 10 -2.06 -8.39 -15.81
CA ALA A 10 -1.33 -7.20 -15.35
C ALA A 10 -0.29 -6.69 -16.37
N ALA A 11 -0.06 -7.41 -17.47
CA ALA A 11 1.03 -7.15 -18.42
C ALA A 11 2.42 -7.05 -17.74
N VAL A 12 2.66 -7.90 -16.75
CA VAL A 12 3.91 -7.95 -15.96
C VAL A 12 4.67 -9.24 -16.26
N ASN A 13 5.98 -9.15 -16.39
CA ASN A 13 6.85 -10.33 -16.58
C ASN A 13 6.74 -11.30 -15.39
N ARG A 14 6.65 -12.61 -15.66
CA ARG A 14 6.64 -13.68 -14.65
C ARG A 14 7.80 -13.60 -13.65
N VAL A 15 9.00 -13.20 -14.10
CA VAL A 15 10.16 -13.07 -13.20
C VAL A 15 9.89 -11.98 -12.17
N THR A 16 9.45 -10.81 -12.62
CA THR A 16 9.09 -9.68 -11.75
C THR A 16 7.93 -10.03 -10.82
N LEU A 17 6.95 -10.79 -11.32
CA LEU A 17 5.83 -11.27 -10.50
C LEU A 17 6.31 -12.23 -9.40
N ARG A 18 7.23 -13.14 -9.74
CA ARG A 18 7.82 -14.11 -8.79
C ARG A 18 8.71 -13.42 -7.75
N GLU A 19 9.48 -12.42 -8.15
CA GLU A 19 10.26 -11.58 -7.23
C GLU A 19 9.34 -10.86 -6.25
N LEU A 20 8.26 -10.24 -6.76
CA LEU A 20 7.24 -9.58 -5.95
C LEU A 20 6.60 -10.56 -4.93
N GLU A 21 6.25 -11.77 -5.35
CA GLU A 21 5.69 -12.82 -4.47
C GLU A 21 6.68 -13.28 -3.40
N ALA A 22 7.98 -13.37 -3.74
CA ALA A 22 9.02 -13.74 -2.81
C ALA A 22 9.42 -12.60 -1.85
N GLY A 23 8.86 -11.39 -2.05
CA GLY A 23 9.30 -10.18 -1.34
C GLY A 23 10.73 -9.79 -1.68
N THR A 24 11.24 -10.23 -2.82
CA THR A 24 12.58 -9.94 -3.32
C THR A 24 12.51 -8.96 -4.49
N GLY A 25 13.64 -8.31 -4.80
CA GLY A 25 13.72 -7.34 -5.89
C GLY A 25 13.24 -5.94 -5.53
N ASN A 26 13.24 -5.06 -6.54
CA ASN A 26 12.83 -3.66 -6.42
C ASN A 26 11.81 -3.33 -7.53
N PRO A 27 10.56 -3.78 -7.38
CA PRO A 27 9.52 -3.55 -8.39
C PRO A 27 9.23 -2.05 -8.51
N ARG A 28 9.09 -1.58 -9.75
CA ARG A 28 8.66 -0.20 -10.00
C ARG A 28 7.24 0.00 -9.46
N LEU A 29 6.94 1.21 -8.99
CA LEU A 29 5.59 1.58 -8.53
C LEU A 29 4.52 1.27 -9.59
N SER A 30 4.82 1.51 -10.87
CA SER A 30 3.93 1.20 -12.00
C SER A 30 3.57 -0.29 -12.06
N THR A 31 4.52 -1.18 -11.75
CA THR A 31 4.30 -2.64 -11.71
C THR A 31 3.37 -3.01 -10.56
N LEU A 32 3.60 -2.43 -9.39
CA LEU A 32 2.75 -2.63 -8.21
C LEU A 32 1.30 -2.17 -8.48
N LEU A 33 1.12 -1.01 -9.09
CA LEU A 33 -0.20 -0.50 -9.47
C LEU A 33 -0.89 -1.39 -10.49
N ALA A 34 -0.18 -1.88 -11.52
CA ALA A 34 -0.74 -2.79 -12.51
C ALA A 34 -1.22 -4.11 -11.90
N VAL A 35 -0.43 -4.68 -10.98
CA VAL A 35 -0.80 -5.90 -10.24
C VAL A 35 -2.00 -5.64 -9.32
N CYS A 36 -2.02 -4.54 -8.58
CA CYS A 36 -3.14 -4.18 -7.72
C CYS A 36 -4.42 -3.98 -8.53
N HIS A 37 -4.36 -3.25 -9.65
CA HIS A 37 -5.50 -3.08 -10.56
C HIS A 37 -6.00 -4.43 -11.13
N ALA A 38 -5.08 -5.31 -11.55
CA ALA A 38 -5.46 -6.63 -12.06
C ALA A 38 -6.12 -7.53 -11.00
N LEU A 39 -5.80 -7.31 -9.72
CA LEU A 39 -6.37 -8.02 -8.57
C LEU A 39 -7.55 -7.27 -7.92
N GLU A 40 -7.93 -6.11 -8.43
CA GLU A 40 -8.97 -5.25 -7.85
C GLU A 40 -8.66 -4.88 -6.39
N LEU A 41 -7.39 -4.62 -6.10
CA LEU A 41 -6.88 -4.18 -4.80
C LEU A 41 -6.60 -2.68 -4.79
N ASP A 42 -6.97 -2.03 -3.68
CA ASP A 42 -6.62 -0.64 -3.43
C ASP A 42 -5.22 -0.52 -2.81
N LEU A 43 -4.35 0.24 -3.45
CA LEU A 43 -3.02 0.53 -2.91
C LEU A 43 -3.13 1.65 -1.87
N THR A 44 -2.80 1.34 -0.61
CA THR A 44 -2.73 2.33 0.46
C THR A 44 -1.28 2.61 0.85
N VAL A 45 -0.88 3.88 0.83
CA VAL A 45 0.43 4.31 1.31
C VAL A 45 0.31 4.62 2.81
N LEU A 46 1.19 4.00 3.61
CA LEU A 46 1.22 4.17 5.06
C LEU A 46 2.57 4.77 5.50
N PRO A 47 2.58 5.71 6.46
CA PRO A 47 3.81 6.18 7.08
C PRO A 47 4.59 5.02 7.73
N GLN A 48 5.92 5.10 7.67
CA GLN A 48 6.79 4.15 8.36
C GLN A 48 6.49 4.16 9.87
N GLY A 49 6.35 2.98 10.47
CA GLY A 49 5.97 2.81 11.88
C GLY A 49 4.48 2.56 12.13
N LEU A 50 3.59 2.89 11.18
CA LEU A 50 2.15 2.62 11.33
C LEU A 50 1.74 1.22 10.82
N GLY A 51 2.60 0.56 10.04
CA GLY A 51 2.30 -0.73 9.42
C GLY A 51 2.01 -1.87 10.41
N ALA A 52 2.64 -1.86 11.59
CA ALA A 52 2.38 -2.84 12.64
C ALA A 52 0.97 -2.67 13.24
N ILE A 53 0.57 -1.42 13.49
CA ILE A 53 -0.74 -1.07 14.05
C ILE A 53 -1.86 -1.42 13.06
N VAL A 54 -1.65 -1.17 11.77
CA VAL A 54 -2.64 -1.48 10.72
C VAL A 54 -2.80 -2.99 10.52
N ARG A 55 -1.74 -3.78 10.69
CA ARG A 55 -1.82 -5.26 10.56
C ARG A 55 -2.62 -5.93 11.67
N GLU A 56 -2.54 -5.39 12.89
CA GLU A 56 -3.24 -5.96 14.05
C GLU A 56 -4.74 -5.66 14.01
N ASP A 57 -5.15 -4.56 13.38
CA ASP A 57 -6.53 -4.12 13.37
C ASP A 57 -7.10 -4.09 11.94
N GLN A 58 -7.58 -5.27 11.49
CA GLN A 58 -8.18 -5.47 10.16
C GLN A 58 -9.43 -4.60 9.90
N ASN A 59 -9.95 -3.91 10.93
CA ASN A 59 -11.09 -3.02 10.84
C ASN A 59 -10.73 -1.54 10.68
N LEU A 60 -9.44 -1.19 10.57
CA LEU A 60 -9.00 0.17 10.26
C LEU A 60 -9.39 0.56 8.83
N ARG A 61 -10.67 0.93 8.65
CA ARG A 61 -11.16 1.61 7.46
C ARG A 61 -10.36 2.89 7.27
N THR A 62 -10.19 3.31 6.01
CA THR A 62 -9.48 4.53 5.59
C THR A 62 -9.86 5.77 6.41
N GLY A 63 -11.11 5.86 6.90
CA GLY A 63 -11.57 6.94 7.78
C GLY A 63 -11.05 6.90 9.24
N ALA A 64 -10.75 5.72 9.79
CA ALA A 64 -10.12 5.58 11.11
C ALA A 64 -8.64 5.99 11.06
N LEU A 65 -7.93 5.64 9.99
CA LEU A 65 -6.56 6.08 9.73
C LEU A 65 -6.46 7.59 9.56
N LYS A 66 -7.40 8.19 8.81
CA LYS A 66 -7.47 9.65 8.63
C LYS A 66 -7.65 10.38 9.98
N ARG A 67 -8.41 9.80 10.92
CA ARG A 67 -8.59 10.34 12.28
C ARG A 67 -7.34 10.18 13.15
N LEU A 68 -6.67 9.02 13.11
CA LEU A 68 -5.42 8.78 13.84
C LEU A 68 -4.28 9.69 13.38
N LEU A 69 -4.20 9.96 12.08
CA LEU A 69 -3.24 10.91 11.53
C LEU A 69 -3.58 12.35 11.91
N ALA A 70 -4.87 12.72 11.92
CA ALA A 70 -5.32 14.05 12.35
C ALA A 70 -5.02 14.32 13.84
N THR A 71 -5.11 13.30 14.70
CA THR A 71 -4.74 13.42 16.12
C THR A 71 -3.24 13.58 16.38
N ARG A 72 -2.40 13.36 15.37
CA ARG A 72 -0.93 13.50 15.46
C ARG A 72 -0.39 14.73 14.74
N ALA A 73 -1.25 15.57 14.16
CA ALA A 73 -0.82 16.86 13.61
C ALA A 73 -0.19 17.71 14.74
N PRO A 74 0.99 18.33 14.52
CA PRO A 74 1.61 19.18 15.52
C PRO A 74 0.67 20.35 15.86
N PRO A 75 0.72 20.90 17.08
CA PRO A 75 -0.07 22.07 17.44
C PRO A 75 0.20 23.16 16.40
N ALA A 76 -0.86 23.75 15.87
CA ALA A 76 -0.76 24.94 15.03
C ALA A 76 0.13 25.93 15.78
N GLU A 77 1.20 26.39 15.11
CA GLU A 77 2.01 27.48 15.61
C GLU A 77 1.03 28.61 15.94
N ASN A 78 0.98 28.95 17.23
CA ASN A 78 0.22 30.10 17.69
C ASN A 78 0.82 31.30 16.97
N ASP A 79 0.05 31.91 16.07
CA ASP A 79 0.36 33.23 15.54
C ASP A 79 0.49 34.18 16.73
N GLU A 80 1.68 34.73 16.86
CA GLU A 80 2.04 35.77 17.83
C GLU A 80 1.20 37.02 17.56
N GLU A 81 0.51 37.52 18.58
CA GLU A 81 0.10 38.93 18.70
C GLU A 81 0.14 39.39 20.16
#